data_AF-A0A6L7YLF2-F1
#
_entry.id   AF-A0A6L7YLF2-F1
#
_cell.length_a   1.000
_cell.length_b   1.000
_cell.length_c   1.000
_cell.angle_alpha   90.00
_cell.angle_beta   90.00
_cell.angle_gamma   90.00
#
_symmetry.space_group_name_H-M   'P 1'
#
loop_
_entity.id
_entity.type
_entity.pdbx_description
1 polymer ?
#
loop_
_entity_poly.entity_id
_entity_poly.type
_entity_poly.pdbx_seq_one_letter_code
_entity_poly.pdbx_strand_id
1 'polypeptide(L)'
;VPIRIIETQAARQMAEQVARTTNRQNQMKQEDFRSGDNLHEKLQAEFDKLTPRWFYEFKRGTWNTDFRRARARSPYVGVPYSPRRIQMKDLAQACLAFQGSPDASVDRISTYFASEERYRQVFPSTSQAQQLLLPYVLFLQATEIAKSNKDKFEWSTSYLRYPMVSCVSSALRHLLQDPVDPYFGSEVSANILSTVDDWAPRLFPLAFDELANYVDKEAQSGRGVRAVVRRSEWLDEVYDAVHYKIDAVLNAEREVAERQGESPSNIGLRAMLPIVD
;
A
#
# COMPACT_ATOMS: atom_id res chain seq x y z
N VAL A 1 -36.03 -8.55 10.12
CA VAL A 1 -35.37 -9.85 10.39
C VAL A 1 -36.40 -10.80 10.95
N PRO A 2 -36.73 -11.93 10.30
CA PRO A 2 -37.67 -12.88 10.86
C PRO A 2 -37.03 -13.62 12.04
N ILE A 3 -37.70 -13.62 13.19
CA ILE A 3 -37.30 -14.40 14.37
C ILE A 3 -38.03 -15.75 14.29
N ARG A 4 -37.26 -16.84 14.24
CA ARG A 4 -37.80 -18.20 14.24
C ARG A 4 -37.55 -18.83 15.60
N ILE A 5 -38.62 -19.13 16.33
CA ILE A 5 -38.55 -19.79 17.64
C ILE A 5 -38.60 -21.29 17.40
N ILE A 6 -37.62 -22.02 17.97
CA ILE A 6 -37.52 -23.48 17.87
C ILE A 6 -37.62 -24.02 19.29
N GLU A 7 -38.63 -24.85 19.54
CA GLU A 7 -38.80 -25.56 20.80
C GLU A 7 -38.05 -26.90 20.74
N THR A 8 -37.22 -27.18 21.74
CA THR A 8 -36.39 -28.41 21.78
C THR A 8 -36.15 -28.88 23.20
N GLN A 9 -36.12 -30.20 23.39
CA GLN A 9 -35.80 -30.83 24.67
C GLN A 9 -34.29 -30.82 24.97
N ALA A 10 -33.45 -30.58 23.97
CA ALA A 10 -31.99 -30.52 24.08
C ALA A 10 -31.45 -29.09 24.17
N ALA A 11 -32.23 -28.18 24.80
CA ALA A 11 -31.97 -26.74 24.78
C ALA A 11 -30.55 -26.37 25.24
N ARG A 12 -29.98 -27.07 26.22
CA ARG A 12 -28.63 -26.82 26.74
C ARG A 12 -27.53 -27.21 25.74
N GLN A 13 -27.62 -28.38 25.13
CA GLN A 13 -26.65 -28.84 24.12
C GLN A 13 -26.75 -27.98 22.85
N MET A 14 -27.97 -27.63 22.44
CA MET A 14 -28.19 -26.75 21.30
C MET A 14 -27.72 -25.32 21.59
N ALA A 15 -27.92 -24.80 22.80
CA ALA A 15 -27.37 -23.50 23.22
C ALA A 15 -25.84 -23.51 23.26
N GLU A 16 -25.20 -24.58 23.75
CA GLU A 16 -23.74 -24.72 23.70
C GLU A 16 -23.21 -24.84 22.28
N GLN A 17 -23.90 -25.59 21.42
CA GLN A 17 -23.54 -25.72 20.01
C GLN A 17 -23.75 -24.40 19.27
N VAL A 18 -24.86 -23.70 19.48
CA VAL A 18 -25.11 -22.36 18.97
C VAL A 18 -24.06 -21.39 19.51
N ALA A 19 -23.77 -21.34 20.81
CA ALA A 19 -22.73 -20.49 21.37
C ALA A 19 -21.35 -20.78 20.75
N ARG A 20 -20.99 -22.06 20.56
CA ARG A 20 -19.74 -22.48 19.88
C ARG A 20 -19.72 -22.15 18.38
N THR A 21 -20.88 -22.13 17.72
CA THR A 21 -21.00 -21.90 16.27
C THR A 21 -21.18 -20.41 15.94
N THR A 22 -21.88 -19.65 16.79
CA THR A 22 -22.08 -18.20 16.71
C THR A 22 -20.80 -17.46 17.09
N ASN A 23 -19.97 -17.99 18.00
CA ASN A 23 -18.59 -17.51 18.22
C ASN A 23 -17.66 -17.75 17.01
N ARG A 24 -18.11 -18.50 15.98
CA ARG A 24 -17.40 -18.63 14.69
C ARG A 24 -17.96 -17.70 13.61
N GLN A 25 -18.99 -16.89 13.88
CA GLN A 25 -19.36 -15.81 12.98
C GLN A 25 -18.25 -14.76 13.05
N ASN A 26 -17.57 -14.56 11.92
CA ASN A 26 -16.44 -13.64 11.82
C ASN A 26 -16.84 -12.28 12.40
N GLN A 27 -16.14 -11.84 13.45
CA GLN A 27 -16.36 -10.53 14.06
C GLN A 27 -16.36 -9.45 12.96
N MET A 28 -17.39 -8.61 12.94
CA MET A 28 -17.41 -7.45 12.04
C MET A 28 -16.30 -6.50 12.46
N LYS A 29 -15.46 -6.13 11.50
CA LYS A 29 -14.40 -5.15 11.65
C LYS A 29 -14.87 -3.81 11.11
N GLN A 30 -14.19 -2.73 11.49
CA GLN A 30 -14.57 -1.36 11.09
C GLN A 30 -14.60 -1.20 9.56
N GLU A 31 -13.66 -1.84 8.86
CA GLU A 31 -13.63 -1.85 7.40
C GLU A 31 -14.86 -2.51 6.77
N ASP A 32 -15.48 -3.51 7.40
CA ASP A 32 -16.63 -4.22 6.82
C ASP A 32 -17.85 -3.29 6.65
N PHE A 33 -18.00 -2.29 7.53
CA PHE A 33 -19.08 -1.30 7.47
C PHE A 33 -18.94 -0.34 6.28
N ARG A 34 -17.74 -0.21 5.69
CA ARG A 34 -17.50 0.62 4.50
C ARG A 34 -17.79 -0.10 3.19
N SER A 35 -17.96 -1.42 3.22
CA SER A 35 -18.20 -2.21 2.00
C SER A 35 -19.52 -1.91 1.27
N GLY A 36 -20.41 -1.09 1.85
CA GLY A 36 -21.63 -0.59 1.20
C GLY A 36 -21.48 0.77 0.51
N ASP A 37 -20.31 1.41 0.56
CA ASP A 37 -20.08 2.67 -0.15
C ASP A 37 -19.95 2.43 -1.66
N ASN A 38 -20.76 3.14 -2.46
CA ASN A 38 -20.76 3.09 -3.91
C ASN A 38 -19.38 3.40 -4.52
N LEU A 39 -18.53 4.14 -3.81
CA LEU A 39 -17.14 4.39 -4.22
C LEU A 39 -16.38 3.08 -4.46
N HIS A 40 -16.57 2.05 -3.62
CA HIS A 40 -15.82 0.81 -3.76
C HIS A 40 -16.29 -0.04 -4.94
N GLU A 41 -17.57 0.04 -5.31
CA GLU A 41 -18.08 -0.59 -6.53
C GLU A 41 -17.53 0.10 -7.79
N LYS A 42 -17.48 1.44 -7.78
CA LYS A 42 -16.81 2.24 -8.82
C LYS A 42 -15.34 1.83 -8.94
N LEU A 43 -14.60 1.84 -7.84
CA LEU A 43 -13.17 1.48 -7.82
C LEU A 43 -12.95 0.05 -8.30
N GLN A 44 -13.79 -0.91 -7.91
CA GLN A 44 -13.70 -2.28 -8.40
C GLN A 44 -13.82 -2.35 -9.93
N ALA A 45 -14.79 -1.64 -10.51
CA ALA A 45 -14.97 -1.57 -11.95
C ALA A 45 -13.80 -0.87 -12.67
N GLU A 46 -13.19 0.13 -12.04
CA GLU A 46 -12.00 0.81 -12.58
C GLU A 46 -10.75 -0.09 -12.52
N PHE A 47 -10.49 -0.76 -11.40
CA PHE A 47 -9.38 -1.71 -11.26
C PHE A 47 -9.46 -2.88 -12.26
N ASP A 48 -10.67 -3.35 -12.60
CA ASP A 48 -10.86 -4.40 -13.60
C ASP A 48 -10.58 -3.94 -15.04
N LYS A 49 -10.61 -2.63 -15.30
CA LYS A 49 -10.31 -2.04 -16.62
C LYS A 49 -8.83 -1.73 -16.82
N LEU A 50 -8.02 -1.73 -15.76
CA LEU A 50 -6.59 -1.49 -15.86
C LEU A 50 -5.88 -2.61 -16.62
N THR A 51 -4.71 -2.29 -17.17
CA THR A 51 -3.81 -3.26 -17.82
C THR A 51 -2.47 -3.25 -17.08
N PRO A 52 -2.09 -4.36 -16.41
CA PRO A 52 -2.87 -5.58 -16.20
C PRO A 52 -4.07 -5.36 -15.23
N ARG A 53 -5.06 -6.25 -15.28
CA ARG A 53 -6.28 -6.15 -14.43
C ARG A 53 -5.98 -6.46 -12.97
N TRP A 54 -6.66 -5.74 -12.06
CA TRP A 54 -6.54 -5.94 -10.61
C TRP A 54 -7.88 -6.33 -9.98
N PHE A 55 -7.86 -7.34 -9.12
CA PHE A 55 -9.02 -7.73 -8.33
C PHE A 55 -9.08 -6.93 -7.04
N TYR A 56 -10.05 -6.02 -6.95
CA TYR A 56 -10.29 -5.25 -5.73
C TYR A 56 -11.32 -5.93 -4.82
N GLU A 57 -10.86 -6.35 -3.64
CA GLU A 57 -11.64 -7.02 -2.60
C GLU A 57 -12.02 -6.03 -1.50
N PHE A 58 -13.16 -5.35 -1.68
CA PHE A 58 -13.75 -4.49 -0.65
C PHE A 58 -14.69 -5.23 0.32
N LYS A 59 -15.24 -6.38 -0.11
CA LYS A 59 -15.99 -7.31 0.76
C LYS A 59 -15.09 -8.47 1.16
N ARG A 60 -14.89 -8.65 2.47
CA ARG A 60 -13.95 -9.65 3.01
C ARG A 60 -14.34 -11.08 2.59
N GLY A 61 -13.42 -11.79 1.96
CA GLY A 61 -13.57 -13.22 1.63
C GLY A 61 -14.06 -13.50 0.22
N THR A 62 -14.49 -12.47 -0.53
CA THR A 62 -15.03 -12.57 -1.90
C THR A 62 -14.08 -13.33 -2.84
N TRP A 63 -12.76 -13.12 -2.69
CA TRP A 63 -11.77 -13.83 -3.50
C TRP A 63 -11.81 -15.35 -3.32
N ASN A 64 -12.10 -15.81 -2.09
CA ASN A 64 -12.10 -17.22 -1.72
C ASN A 64 -13.46 -17.90 -1.87
N THR A 65 -14.56 -17.12 -1.88
CA THR A 65 -15.92 -17.64 -2.08
C THR A 65 -16.32 -17.58 -3.54
N ASP A 66 -16.40 -16.37 -4.10
CA ASP A 66 -17.05 -16.11 -5.38
C ASP A 66 -16.07 -16.36 -6.53
N PHE A 67 -14.79 -16.08 -6.29
CA PHE A 67 -13.68 -16.32 -7.21
C PHE A 67 -12.91 -17.60 -6.89
N ARG A 68 -13.53 -18.60 -6.27
CA ARG A 68 -12.85 -19.85 -5.89
C ARG A 68 -12.29 -20.63 -7.09
N ARG A 69 -12.94 -20.54 -8.25
CA ARG A 69 -12.58 -21.30 -9.46
C ARG A 69 -11.42 -20.65 -10.21
N ALA A 70 -10.48 -21.46 -10.71
CA ALA A 70 -9.30 -21.00 -11.45
C ALA A 70 -9.65 -20.07 -12.62
N ARG A 71 -10.71 -20.39 -13.37
CA ARG A 71 -11.21 -19.57 -14.49
C ARG A 71 -11.56 -18.13 -14.07
N ALA A 72 -12.14 -17.96 -12.88
CA ALA A 72 -12.50 -16.63 -12.37
C ALA A 72 -11.27 -15.83 -11.91
N ARG A 73 -10.23 -16.50 -11.39
CA ARG A 73 -8.97 -15.87 -10.95
C ARG A 73 -8.01 -15.57 -12.09
N SER A 74 -8.08 -16.33 -13.18
CA SER A 74 -7.15 -16.26 -14.31
C SER A 74 -6.83 -14.85 -14.80
N PRO A 75 -7.80 -13.90 -14.92
CA PRO A 75 -7.50 -12.53 -15.36
C PRO A 75 -6.58 -11.75 -14.41
N TYR A 76 -6.52 -12.15 -13.14
CA TYR A 76 -5.78 -11.48 -12.07
C TYR A 76 -4.52 -12.23 -11.65
N VAL A 77 -4.16 -13.30 -12.34
CA VAL A 77 -2.95 -14.10 -12.09
C VAL A 77 -1.95 -13.83 -13.21
N GLY A 78 -0.67 -13.67 -12.88
CA GLY A 78 0.39 -13.41 -13.86
C GLY A 78 1.44 -12.42 -13.34
N VAL A 79 2.53 -12.29 -14.09
CA VAL A 79 3.62 -11.35 -13.78
C VAL A 79 3.32 -9.98 -14.41
N PRO A 80 3.68 -8.87 -13.75
CA PRO A 80 4.13 -8.78 -12.36
C PRO A 80 2.97 -8.89 -11.35
N TYR A 81 3.31 -9.11 -10.08
CA TYR A 81 2.38 -9.08 -8.93
C TYR A 81 1.33 -10.20 -8.86
N SER A 82 1.72 -11.46 -9.09
CA SER A 82 0.78 -12.59 -9.01
C SER A 82 0.51 -13.04 -7.57
N PRO A 83 -0.76 -13.15 -7.12
CA PRO A 83 -1.99 -12.67 -7.75
C PRO A 83 -2.19 -11.16 -7.55
N ARG A 84 -2.73 -10.48 -8.56
CA ARG A 84 -3.08 -9.04 -8.55
C ARG A 84 -4.37 -8.81 -7.77
N ARG A 85 -4.31 -9.06 -6.46
CA ARG A 85 -5.43 -8.92 -5.53
C ARG A 85 -5.12 -7.80 -4.55
N ILE A 86 -6.07 -6.89 -4.41
CA ILE A 86 -5.99 -5.74 -3.52
C ILE A 86 -7.06 -5.91 -2.45
N GLN A 87 -6.67 -5.94 -1.18
CA GLN A 87 -7.63 -5.87 -0.07
C GLN A 87 -7.84 -4.41 0.32
N MET A 88 -9.09 -4.02 0.62
CA MET A 88 -9.40 -2.62 0.99
C MET A 88 -8.60 -2.10 2.18
N LYS A 89 -8.37 -2.94 3.19
CA LYS A 89 -7.52 -2.57 4.32
C LYS A 89 -6.08 -2.32 3.88
N ASP A 90 -5.47 -3.26 3.15
CA ASP A 90 -4.08 -3.14 2.71
C ASP A 90 -3.89 -1.92 1.80
N LEU A 91 -4.87 -1.66 0.91
CA LEU A 91 -4.90 -0.46 0.07
C LEU A 91 -4.89 0.82 0.92
N ALA A 92 -5.74 0.88 1.95
CA ALA A 92 -5.80 2.01 2.85
C ALA A 92 -4.49 2.22 3.63
N GLN A 93 -3.85 1.14 4.09
CA GLN A 93 -2.55 1.22 4.76
C GLN A 93 -1.46 1.75 3.82
N ALA A 94 -1.41 1.23 2.58
CA ALA A 94 -0.47 1.70 1.57
C ALA A 94 -0.69 3.18 1.22
N CYS A 95 -1.94 3.62 1.09
CA CYS A 95 -2.30 5.01 0.84
C CYS A 95 -1.86 5.93 1.98
N LEU A 96 -2.09 5.55 3.25
CA LEU A 96 -1.64 6.34 4.39
C LEU A 96 -0.12 6.49 4.45
N ALA A 97 0.61 5.41 4.17
CA ALA A 97 2.06 5.46 4.09
C ALA A 97 2.51 6.40 2.96
N PHE A 98 1.90 6.30 1.78
CA PHE A 98 2.17 7.17 0.64
C PHE A 98 1.85 8.67 0.89
N GLN A 99 0.92 8.94 1.79
CA GLN A 99 0.60 10.29 2.26
C GLN A 99 1.54 10.79 3.37
N GLY A 100 2.60 10.03 3.72
CA GLY A 100 3.56 10.39 4.75
C GLY A 100 3.14 10.03 6.17
N SER A 101 2.12 9.19 6.35
CA SER A 101 1.62 8.74 7.68
C SER A 101 1.79 7.21 7.88
N PRO A 102 3.02 6.67 7.83
CA PRO A 102 3.25 5.23 7.95
C PRO A 102 2.93 4.68 9.35
N ASP A 103 3.01 5.49 10.40
CA ASP A 103 2.60 5.11 11.75
C ASP A 103 1.07 4.88 11.82
N ALA A 104 0.29 5.76 11.19
CA ALA A 104 -1.15 5.65 11.09
C ALA A 104 -1.56 4.40 10.29
N SER A 105 -0.78 4.05 9.25
CA SER A 105 -1.01 2.87 8.43
C SER A 105 -1.00 1.58 9.24
N VAL A 106 -0.17 1.46 10.28
CA VAL A 106 -0.05 0.23 11.08
C VAL A 106 -0.98 0.27 12.30
N ASP A 107 -0.84 1.30 13.13
CA ASP A 107 -1.39 1.29 14.48
C ASP A 107 -2.80 1.89 14.55
N ARG A 108 -3.22 2.68 13.55
CA ARG A 108 -4.46 3.49 13.63
C ARG A 108 -5.46 3.23 12.51
N ILE A 109 -5.20 2.27 11.63
CA ILE A 109 -6.03 2.01 10.44
C ILE A 109 -7.52 1.80 10.75
N SER A 110 -7.87 1.17 11.87
CA SER A 110 -9.27 0.99 12.29
C SER A 110 -9.98 2.32 12.56
N THR A 111 -9.25 3.33 13.05
CA THR A 111 -9.79 4.67 13.31
C THR A 111 -10.12 5.42 12.03
N TYR A 112 -9.41 5.13 10.93
CA TYR A 112 -9.69 5.70 9.62
C TYR A 112 -11.00 5.15 9.06
N PHE A 113 -11.26 3.86 9.21
CA PHE A 113 -12.55 3.29 8.80
C PHE A 113 -13.72 3.75 9.69
N ALA A 114 -13.47 4.05 10.98
CA ALA A 114 -14.49 4.49 11.92
C ALA A 114 -14.95 5.95 11.75
N SER A 115 -14.12 6.83 11.19
CA SER A 115 -14.44 8.25 10.97
C SER A 115 -14.67 8.54 9.49
N GLU A 116 -15.78 9.17 9.11
CA GLU A 116 -16.03 9.55 7.71
C GLU A 116 -14.94 10.49 7.17
N GLU A 117 -14.56 11.50 7.95
CA GLU A 117 -13.52 12.46 7.56
C GLU A 117 -12.20 11.76 7.25
N ARG A 118 -11.73 10.91 8.17
CA ARG A 118 -10.49 10.16 7.99
C ARG A 118 -10.59 9.14 6.87
N TYR A 119 -11.71 8.45 6.75
CA TYR A 119 -11.97 7.54 5.65
C TYR A 119 -11.86 8.27 4.30
N ARG A 120 -12.39 9.50 4.18
CA ARG A 120 -12.30 10.32 2.97
C ARG A 120 -10.92 10.90 2.71
N GLN A 121 -10.04 11.01 3.71
CA GLN A 121 -8.61 11.32 3.48
C GLN A 121 -7.92 10.19 2.71
N VAL A 122 -8.33 8.94 2.95
CA VAL A 122 -7.76 7.76 2.27
C VAL A 122 -8.49 7.47 0.97
N PHE A 123 -9.82 7.56 0.97
CA PHE A 123 -10.67 7.31 -0.19
C PHE A 123 -11.49 8.55 -0.56
N PRO A 124 -10.85 9.60 -1.12
CA PRO A 124 -11.57 10.73 -1.69
C PRO A 124 -12.56 10.25 -2.76
N SER A 125 -13.73 10.89 -2.83
CA SER A 125 -14.75 10.57 -3.85
C SER A 125 -14.27 10.86 -5.29
N THR A 126 -13.28 11.74 -5.43
CA THR A 126 -12.65 12.14 -6.69
C THR A 126 -11.56 11.19 -7.14
N SER A 127 -11.06 10.31 -6.27
CA SER A 127 -9.97 9.39 -6.61
C SER A 127 -10.36 8.40 -7.70
N GLN A 128 -9.38 8.09 -8.55
CA GLN A 128 -9.44 7.05 -9.58
C GLN A 128 -8.55 5.87 -9.19
N ALA A 129 -8.83 4.70 -9.77
CA ALA A 129 -8.10 3.47 -9.44
C ALA A 129 -6.57 3.60 -9.56
N GLN A 130 -6.02 4.29 -10.58
CA GLN A 130 -4.58 4.45 -10.76
C GLN A 130 -3.93 5.22 -9.61
N GLN A 131 -4.61 6.26 -9.10
CA GLN A 131 -4.12 7.08 -7.99
C GLN A 131 -3.98 6.27 -6.70
N LEU A 132 -4.88 5.31 -6.49
CA LEU A 132 -4.85 4.42 -5.33
C LEU A 132 -3.98 3.18 -5.58
N LEU A 133 -3.86 2.73 -6.83
CA LEU A 133 -3.04 1.59 -7.23
C LEU A 133 -1.56 1.87 -7.00
N LEU A 134 -1.11 3.09 -7.33
CA LEU A 134 0.30 3.47 -7.19
C LEU A 134 0.83 3.24 -5.77
N PRO A 135 0.23 3.81 -4.69
CA PRO A 135 0.59 3.49 -3.32
C PRO A 135 0.69 1.99 -3.04
N TYR A 136 -0.27 1.20 -3.54
CA TYR A 136 -0.32 -0.23 -3.32
C TYR A 136 0.82 -0.98 -4.01
N VAL A 137 1.14 -0.63 -5.25
CA VAL A 137 2.26 -1.23 -5.99
C VAL A 137 3.60 -0.89 -5.34
N LEU A 138 3.78 0.36 -4.89
CA LEU A 138 4.95 0.75 -4.10
C LEU A 138 5.06 -0.07 -2.81
N PHE A 139 3.94 -0.33 -2.14
CA PHE A 139 3.91 -1.22 -0.98
C PHE A 139 4.30 -2.66 -1.31
N LEU A 140 3.92 -3.20 -2.48
CA LEU A 140 4.37 -4.53 -2.92
C LEU A 140 5.88 -4.55 -3.14
N GLN A 141 6.44 -3.53 -3.80
CA GLN A 141 7.90 -3.39 -4.00
C GLN A 141 8.64 -3.32 -2.66
N ALA A 142 8.19 -2.45 -1.75
CA ALA A 142 8.71 -2.34 -0.39
C ALA A 142 8.65 -3.67 0.37
N THR A 143 7.56 -4.43 0.18
CA THR A 143 7.36 -5.74 0.81
C THR A 143 8.38 -6.76 0.33
N GLU A 144 8.63 -6.82 -0.98
CA GLU A 144 9.61 -7.77 -1.53
C GLU A 144 11.03 -7.42 -1.07
N ILE A 145 11.43 -6.15 -1.09
CA ILE A 145 12.74 -5.72 -0.55
C ILE A 145 12.89 -6.08 0.93
N ALA A 146 11.86 -5.82 1.76
CA ALA A 146 11.90 -6.18 3.18
C ALA A 146 12.00 -7.69 3.38
N LYS A 147 11.30 -8.51 2.57
CA LYS A 147 11.37 -9.97 2.64
C LYS A 147 12.75 -10.49 2.26
N SER A 148 13.33 -9.98 1.17
CA SER A 148 14.66 -10.39 0.70
C SER A 148 15.77 -10.08 1.70
N ASN A 149 15.54 -9.13 2.61
CA ASN A 149 16.49 -8.74 3.64
C ASN A 149 16.14 -9.28 5.05
N LYS A 150 15.16 -10.18 5.15
CA LYS A 150 14.70 -10.71 6.45
C LYS A 150 15.82 -11.43 7.22
N ASP A 151 16.74 -12.09 6.52
CA ASP A 151 17.85 -12.82 7.16
C ASP A 151 18.86 -11.87 7.83
N LYS A 152 19.01 -10.66 7.27
CA LYS A 152 19.85 -9.59 7.86
C LYS A 152 19.11 -8.84 8.96
N PHE A 153 17.83 -8.58 8.76
CA PHE A 153 16.98 -7.81 9.68
C PHE A 153 15.62 -8.51 9.83
N GLU A 154 15.48 -9.41 10.80
CA GLU A 154 14.25 -10.22 10.99
C GLU A 154 12.99 -9.36 11.12
N TRP A 155 13.14 -8.19 11.74
CA TRP A 155 12.08 -7.24 12.04
C TRP A 155 11.66 -6.39 10.83
N SER A 156 12.43 -6.37 9.74
CA SER A 156 12.24 -5.46 8.60
C SER A 156 10.85 -5.57 7.95
N THR A 157 10.37 -6.79 7.71
CA THR A 157 9.03 -7.04 7.14
C THR A 157 7.91 -6.50 8.03
N SER A 158 8.10 -6.43 9.34
CA SER A 158 7.08 -5.91 10.25
C SER A 158 7.06 -4.38 10.28
N TYR A 159 8.22 -3.73 10.11
CA TYR A 159 8.37 -2.32 10.45
C TYR A 159 8.76 -1.40 9.28
N LEU A 160 9.44 -1.87 8.22
CA LEU A 160 10.02 -0.97 7.21
C LEU A 160 9.20 -0.80 5.94
N ARG A 161 8.19 -1.64 5.68
CA ARG A 161 7.41 -1.58 4.44
C ARG A 161 6.74 -0.22 4.21
N TYR A 162 6.04 0.29 5.23
CA TYR A 162 5.33 1.56 5.14
C TYR A 162 6.28 2.78 5.22
N PRO A 163 7.29 2.80 6.11
CA PRO A 163 8.38 3.78 6.05
C PRO A 163 9.01 3.93 4.66
N MET A 164 9.37 2.81 4.01
CA MET A 164 9.94 2.86 2.66
C MET A 164 8.99 3.49 1.64
N VAL A 165 7.71 3.14 1.67
CA VAL A 165 6.70 3.77 0.79
C VAL A 165 6.65 5.28 1.03
N SER A 166 6.73 5.71 2.29
CA SER A 166 6.69 7.14 2.66
C SER A 166 7.92 7.86 2.10
N CYS A 167 9.13 7.33 2.33
CA CYS A 167 10.38 7.88 1.80
C CYS A 167 10.40 7.98 0.27
N VAL A 168 10.04 6.90 -0.42
CA VAL A 168 10.02 6.88 -1.89
C VAL A 168 8.95 7.84 -2.43
N SER A 169 7.76 7.89 -1.83
CA SER A 169 6.70 8.81 -2.25
C SER A 169 7.10 10.28 -2.06
N SER A 170 7.78 10.60 -0.96
CA SER A 170 8.29 11.94 -0.68
C SER A 170 9.35 12.34 -1.71
N ALA A 171 10.29 11.45 -2.03
CA ALA A 171 11.30 11.69 -3.06
C ALA A 171 10.67 11.90 -4.45
N LEU A 172 9.64 11.11 -4.80
CA LEU A 172 8.89 11.30 -6.05
C LEU A 172 8.18 12.65 -6.09
N ARG A 173 7.53 13.08 -5.01
CA ARG A 173 6.88 14.40 -4.94
C ARG A 173 7.88 15.54 -5.11
N HIS A 174 9.03 15.43 -4.44
CA HIS A 174 10.12 16.40 -4.58
C HIS A 174 10.60 16.49 -6.03
N LEU A 175 10.82 15.34 -6.70
CA LEU A 175 11.25 15.27 -8.09
C LEU A 175 10.23 15.88 -9.06
N LEU A 176 8.94 15.57 -8.85
CA LEU A 176 7.84 15.97 -9.73
C LEU A 176 7.37 17.40 -9.49
N GLN A 177 7.90 18.08 -8.46
CA GLN A 177 7.44 19.38 -8.01
C GLN A 177 5.93 19.44 -7.77
N ASP A 178 5.31 18.29 -7.43
CA ASP A 178 3.88 18.18 -7.22
C ASP A 178 3.58 18.44 -5.74
N PRO A 179 2.94 19.59 -5.40
CA PRO A 179 2.66 19.93 -4.02
C PRO A 179 1.60 19.00 -3.41
N VAL A 180 1.31 19.26 -2.14
CA VAL A 180 0.62 18.40 -1.16
C VAL A 180 -0.86 18.12 -1.51
N ASP A 181 -1.13 17.42 -2.62
CA ASP A 181 -2.35 16.63 -2.80
C ASP A 181 -2.08 15.23 -2.23
N PRO A 182 -3.03 14.60 -1.51
CA PRO A 182 -2.88 13.22 -1.05
C PRO A 182 -2.43 12.25 -2.14
N TYR A 183 -2.74 12.50 -3.42
CA TYR A 183 -2.30 11.68 -4.55
C TYR A 183 -1.82 12.51 -5.74
N PHE A 184 -0.92 11.94 -6.55
CA PHE A 184 -0.62 12.51 -7.86
C PHE A 184 -1.87 12.52 -8.75
N GLY A 185 -1.90 13.39 -9.76
CA GLY A 185 -2.91 13.35 -10.81
C GLY A 185 -3.03 11.95 -11.45
N SER A 186 -4.19 11.63 -12.02
CA SER A 186 -4.45 10.28 -12.57
C SER A 186 -3.47 9.90 -13.69
N GLU A 187 -3.16 10.84 -14.59
CA GLU A 187 -2.20 10.65 -15.67
C GLU A 187 -0.76 10.43 -15.15
N VAL A 188 -0.32 11.28 -14.21
CA VAL A 188 0.98 11.12 -13.55
C VAL A 188 1.05 9.76 -12.85
N SER A 189 0.01 9.38 -12.10
CA SER A 189 -0.06 8.08 -11.43
C SER A 189 0.04 6.91 -12.43
N ALA A 190 -0.64 7.01 -13.58
CA ALA A 190 -0.58 6.01 -14.64
C ALA A 190 0.83 5.91 -15.27
N ASN A 191 1.48 7.04 -15.53
CA ASN A 191 2.84 7.09 -16.07
C ASN A 191 3.86 6.46 -15.10
N ILE A 192 3.77 6.81 -13.82
CA ILE A 192 4.60 6.20 -12.77
C ILE A 192 4.38 4.69 -12.70
N LEU A 193 3.12 4.25 -12.69
CA LEU A 193 2.76 2.83 -12.67
C LEU A 193 3.30 2.06 -13.86
N SER A 194 3.36 2.67 -15.05
CA SER A 194 3.85 2.00 -16.27
C SER A 194 5.34 1.69 -16.25
N THR A 195 6.11 2.37 -15.39
CA THR A 195 7.57 2.25 -15.31
C THR A 195 8.07 1.79 -13.94
N VAL A 196 7.17 1.54 -12.98
CA VAL A 196 7.52 1.24 -11.58
C VAL A 196 8.47 0.05 -11.43
N ASP A 197 8.31 -0.97 -12.25
CA ASP A 197 9.18 -2.16 -12.23
C ASP A 197 10.62 -1.88 -12.69
N ASP A 198 10.84 -0.81 -13.47
CA ASP A 198 12.17 -0.45 -13.98
C ASP A 198 13.01 0.29 -12.93
N TRP A 199 12.36 1.01 -12.02
CA TRP A 199 13.06 1.90 -11.09
C TRP A 199 12.91 1.55 -9.63
N ALA A 200 11.78 0.97 -9.22
CA ALA A 200 11.56 0.58 -7.83
C ALA A 200 12.68 -0.36 -7.31
N PRO A 201 13.17 -1.35 -8.08
CA PRO A 201 14.28 -2.20 -7.64
C PRO A 201 15.60 -1.45 -7.39
N ARG A 202 15.77 -0.23 -7.91
CA ARG A 202 16.95 0.62 -7.67
C ARG A 202 16.75 1.54 -6.47
N LEU A 203 15.56 2.12 -6.30
CA LEU A 203 15.30 3.12 -5.26
C LEU A 203 14.97 2.49 -3.89
N PHE A 204 14.17 1.43 -3.85
CA PHE A 204 13.76 0.82 -2.58
C PHE A 204 14.92 0.24 -1.77
N PRO A 205 15.97 -0.38 -2.34
CA PRO A 205 17.13 -0.80 -1.57
C PRO A 205 17.86 0.36 -0.87
N LEU A 206 17.94 1.54 -1.52
CA LEU A 206 18.57 2.71 -0.92
C LEU A 206 17.79 3.20 0.30
N ALA A 207 16.45 3.28 0.18
CA ALA A 207 15.58 3.62 1.29
C ALA A 207 15.67 2.57 2.40
N PHE A 208 15.69 1.28 2.03
CA PHE A 208 15.82 0.17 2.97
C PHE A 208 17.10 0.28 3.79
N ASP A 209 18.25 0.45 3.15
CA ASP A 209 19.55 0.45 3.82
C ASP A 209 19.64 1.58 4.84
N GLU A 210 19.21 2.80 4.49
CA GLU A 210 19.23 3.94 5.42
C GLU A 210 18.29 3.75 6.60
N LEU A 211 17.05 3.34 6.34
CA LEU A 211 16.07 3.08 7.39
C LEU A 211 16.54 1.94 8.31
N ALA A 212 17.10 0.87 7.73
CA ALA A 212 17.56 -0.29 8.48
C ALA A 212 18.77 0.05 9.37
N ASN A 213 19.76 0.76 8.81
CA ASN A 213 20.94 1.19 9.55
C ASN A 213 20.59 2.15 10.69
N TYR A 214 19.69 3.11 10.43
CA TYR A 214 19.22 4.04 11.46
C TYR A 214 18.53 3.27 12.60
N VAL A 215 17.58 2.40 12.28
CA VAL A 215 16.83 1.64 13.30
C VAL A 215 17.73 0.69 14.08
N ASP A 216 18.67 0.02 13.41
CA ASP A 216 19.62 -0.89 14.08
C ASP A 216 20.55 -0.13 15.04
N LYS A 217 21.09 1.02 14.60
CA LYS A 217 21.92 1.90 15.44
C LYS A 217 21.16 2.41 16.66
N GLU A 218 19.96 2.95 16.45
CA GLU A 218 19.10 3.42 17.55
C GLU A 218 18.69 2.26 18.46
N ALA A 219 18.46 1.07 17.91
CA ALA A 219 18.11 -0.08 18.73
C ALA A 219 19.27 -0.53 19.65
N GLN A 220 20.49 -0.50 19.13
CA GLN A 220 21.70 -0.81 19.89
C GLN A 220 21.99 0.20 21.01
N SER A 221 21.47 1.44 20.92
CA SER A 221 21.55 2.44 21.99
C SER A 221 20.68 2.15 23.22
N GLY A 222 19.98 1.01 23.23
CA GLY A 222 19.15 0.54 24.34
C GLY A 222 17.64 0.70 24.13
N ARG A 223 17.22 1.23 22.97
CA ARG A 223 15.81 1.27 22.57
C ARG A 223 15.45 -0.03 21.85
N GLY A 224 14.29 -0.63 22.08
CA GLY A 224 13.86 -1.74 21.21
C GLY A 224 13.52 -1.23 19.80
N VAL A 225 13.69 -2.06 18.76
CA VAL A 225 13.30 -1.72 17.36
C VAL A 225 11.89 -1.10 17.30
N ARG A 226 10.93 -1.74 17.97
CA ARG A 226 9.55 -1.27 18.04
C ARG A 226 9.41 0.13 18.65
N ALA A 227 10.24 0.47 19.63
CA ALA A 227 10.22 1.78 20.28
C ALA A 227 10.74 2.86 19.33
N VAL A 228 11.78 2.56 18.53
CA VAL A 228 12.33 3.48 17.52
C VAL A 228 11.26 3.81 16.48
N VAL A 229 10.71 2.79 15.83
CA VAL A 229 9.80 2.96 14.67
C VAL A 229 8.43 3.54 15.02
N ARG A 230 8.08 3.61 16.31
CA ARG A 230 6.83 4.21 16.80
C ARG A 230 6.94 5.65 17.25
N ARG A 231 8.16 6.22 17.26
CA ARG A 231 8.33 7.66 17.45
C ARG A 231 7.69 8.37 16.26
N SER A 232 7.14 9.56 16.47
CA SER A 232 6.60 10.35 15.34
C SER A 232 7.70 10.86 14.41
N GLU A 233 8.87 11.19 14.96
CA GLU A 233 9.89 11.99 14.26
C GLU A 233 11.07 11.17 13.71
N TRP A 234 11.15 9.87 13.97
CA TRP A 234 12.33 9.09 13.54
C TRP A 234 12.50 9.05 12.02
N LEU A 235 11.39 9.17 11.28
CA LEU A 235 11.42 9.28 9.83
C LEU A 235 11.99 10.62 9.38
N ASP A 236 11.62 11.71 10.05
CA ASP A 236 12.16 13.05 9.79
C ASP A 236 13.69 13.09 9.98
N GLU A 237 14.20 12.33 10.95
CA GLU A 237 15.64 12.21 11.21
C GLU A 237 16.43 11.46 10.13
N VAL A 238 15.77 10.65 9.29
CA VAL A 238 16.43 9.83 8.25
C VAL A 238 16.00 10.21 6.82
N TYR A 239 14.94 11.03 6.68
CA TYR A 239 14.42 11.48 5.39
C TYR A 239 15.50 12.13 4.52
N ASP A 240 16.27 13.07 5.07
CA ASP A 240 17.31 13.78 4.31
C ASP A 240 18.38 12.82 3.75
N ALA A 241 18.77 11.82 4.52
CA ALA A 241 19.75 10.82 4.08
C ALA A 241 19.19 9.93 2.96
N VAL A 242 17.92 9.53 3.06
CA VAL A 242 17.24 8.75 2.02
C VAL A 242 17.06 9.59 0.75
N HIS A 243 16.58 10.82 0.87
CA HIS A 243 16.40 11.75 -0.25
C HIS A 243 17.71 11.99 -0.96
N TYR A 244 18.78 12.30 -0.23
CA TYR A 244 20.11 12.52 -0.81
C TYR A 244 20.56 11.35 -1.69
N LYS A 245 20.37 10.10 -1.23
CA LYS A 245 20.74 8.90 -2.01
C LYS A 245 19.84 8.68 -3.22
N ILE A 246 18.53 8.86 -3.06
CA ILE A 246 17.58 8.73 -4.17
C ILE A 246 17.88 9.80 -5.22
N ASP A 247 17.98 11.06 -4.83
CA ASP A 247 18.29 12.19 -5.72
C ASP A 247 19.62 12.00 -6.45
N ALA A 248 20.65 11.48 -5.78
CA ALA A 248 21.93 11.17 -6.42
C ALA A 248 21.78 10.15 -7.56
N VAL A 249 20.99 9.09 -7.36
CA VAL A 249 20.73 8.09 -8.41
C VAL A 249 19.89 8.69 -9.54
N LEU A 250 18.86 9.46 -9.21
CA LEU A 250 18.00 10.11 -10.19
C LEU A 250 18.78 11.10 -11.07
N ASN A 251 19.65 11.90 -10.46
CA ASN A 251 20.50 12.86 -11.18
C ASN A 251 21.53 12.15 -12.07
N ALA A 252 22.15 11.06 -11.60
CA ALA A 252 23.07 10.28 -12.40
C ALA A 252 22.38 9.67 -13.64
N GLU A 253 21.16 9.14 -13.48
CA GLU A 253 20.37 8.59 -14.59
C GLU A 253 20.00 9.66 -15.62
N ARG A 254 19.68 10.88 -15.14
CA ARG A 254 19.42 12.05 -15.99
C ARG A 254 20.65 12.43 -16.82
N GLU A 255 21.82 12.52 -16.20
CA GLU A 255 23.06 12.87 -16.91
C GLU A 255 23.41 11.85 -18.00
N VAL A 256 23.20 10.55 -17.75
CA VAL A 256 23.44 9.49 -18.75
C VAL A 256 22.52 9.66 -19.95
N ALA A 257 21.26 10.05 -19.72
CA ALA A 257 20.29 10.34 -20.77
C ALA A 257 20.71 11.48 -21.68
N GLU A 258 21.10 12.59 -21.06
CA GLU A 258 21.51 13.81 -21.74
C GLU A 258 22.72 13.52 -22.64
N ARG A 259 23.67 12.68 -22.18
CA ARG A 259 24.82 12.25 -22.99
C ARG A 259 24.44 11.32 -24.15
N GLN A 260 23.36 10.56 -24.03
CA GLN A 260 22.87 9.66 -25.08
C GLN A 260 22.06 10.39 -26.16
N GLY A 261 21.80 11.70 -25.99
CA GLY A 261 20.97 12.48 -26.90
C GLY A 261 19.52 12.02 -26.92
N GLU A 262 19.12 11.27 -25.88
CA GLU A 262 17.76 10.79 -25.75
C GLU A 262 16.89 11.95 -25.26
N SER A 263 15.75 12.16 -25.94
CA SER A 263 14.80 13.17 -25.50
C SER A 263 14.38 12.89 -24.06
N PRO A 264 14.25 13.91 -23.19
CA PRO A 264 13.82 13.74 -21.80
C PRO A 264 12.56 12.89 -21.65
N SER A 265 11.69 12.86 -22.67
CA SER A 265 10.45 12.09 -22.68
C SER A 265 10.60 10.56 -22.78
N ASN A 266 11.79 10.00 -23.05
CA ASN A 266 11.88 8.67 -23.66
C ASN A 266 12.46 7.53 -22.81
N ILE A 267 12.70 7.68 -21.51
CA ILE A 267 13.39 6.60 -20.77
C ILE A 267 12.70 6.25 -19.46
N GLY A 268 12.72 4.96 -19.08
CA GLY A 268 12.23 4.49 -17.78
C GLY A 268 12.94 5.18 -16.63
N LEU A 269 12.16 5.69 -15.67
CA LEU A 269 12.53 6.76 -14.72
C LEU A 269 12.69 8.16 -15.32
N ARG A 270 13.18 8.28 -16.57
CA ARG A 270 13.38 9.58 -17.24
C ARG A 270 12.11 10.19 -17.87
N ALA A 271 11.03 9.44 -18.06
CA ALA A 271 9.71 9.92 -18.48
C ALA A 271 8.86 10.50 -17.33
N MET A 272 9.38 10.54 -16.10
CA MET A 272 8.66 11.09 -14.95
C MET A 272 8.55 12.61 -14.98
N LEU A 273 9.41 13.33 -15.70
CA LEU A 273 9.27 14.77 -15.82
C LEU A 273 8.16 15.08 -16.82
N PRO A 274 7.03 15.70 -16.42
CA PRO A 274 6.26 16.43 -17.39
C PRO A 274 7.21 17.45 -18.04
N ILE A 275 7.21 17.52 -19.37
CA ILE A 275 7.67 18.73 -20.05
C ILE A 275 6.66 19.79 -19.61
N VAL A 276 7.01 20.53 -18.54
CA VAL A 276 6.30 21.75 -18.20
C VAL A 276 6.80 22.78 -19.21
N ASP A 277 6.03 22.96 -20.28
CA ASP A 277 6.19 24.09 -21.21
C ASP A 277 5.96 25.43 -20.49
#